data_AF-A0A7W5LP32-F1
#
_entry.id   AF-A0A7W5LP32-F1
#
_cell.length_a   1.000
_cell.length_b   1.000
_cell.length_c   1.000
_cell.angle_alpha   90.00
_cell.angle_beta   90.00
_cell.angle_gamma   90.00
#
_symmetry.space_group_name_H-M   'P 1'
#
loop_
_entity.id
_entity.type
_entity.pdbx_description
1 polymer ?
#
loop_
_entity_poly.entity_id
_entity_poly.type
_entity_poly.pdbx_seq_one_letter_code
_entity_poly.pdbx_strand_id
1 'polypeptide(L)' 'MRAMINAPSRKGSERSFQQECQFAIEPSMLGLLEKAQTAGWSRQQVACAMIVLAACFLDSQSSSPFAAC' A
#
# COMPACT_ATOMS: atom_id res chain seq x y z
N MET A 1 1.20 19.02 6.76
CA MET A 1 0.24 18.12 7.44
C MET A 1 0.51 16.70 6.94
N ARG A 2 0.57 15.69 7.81
CA ARG A 2 0.43 14.29 7.36
C ARG A 2 -1.03 14.12 6.96
N ALA A 3 -1.32 13.74 5.71
CA ALA A 3 -2.67 13.42 5.31
C ALA A 3 -3.18 12.27 6.19
N MET A 4 -4.35 12.46 6.82
CA MET A 4 -4.95 11.44 7.66
C MET A 4 -5.58 10.38 6.73
N ILE A 5 -5.16 9.12 6.86
CA ILE A 5 -5.78 8.02 6.11
C ILE A 5 -7.09 7.69 6.81
N ASN A 6 -8.20 7.90 6.12
CA ASN A 6 -9.52 7.58 6.63
C ASN A 6 -9.81 6.09 6.44
N ALA A 7 -10.45 5.46 7.42
CA ALA A 7 -10.96 4.10 7.25
C ALA A 7 -12.08 4.10 6.18
N PRO A 8 -12.17 3.04 5.36
CA PRO A 8 -13.29 2.88 4.43
C PRO A 8 -14.61 2.85 5.21
N SER A 9 -15.64 3.45 4.63
CA SER A 9 -16.86 3.82 5.37
C SER A 9 -18.00 2.80 5.21
N ARG A 10 -17.96 1.97 4.17
CA ARG A 10 -19.05 1.05 3.83
C ARG A 10 -18.75 -0.41 4.15
N LYS A 11 -19.77 -1.12 4.67
CA LYS A 11 -19.95 -2.57 4.49
C LYS A 11 -20.60 -2.83 3.11
N GLY A 12 -20.00 -2.31 2.04
CA GLY A 12 -20.50 -2.44 0.67
C GLY A 12 -20.12 -3.80 0.05
N SER A 13 -20.59 -4.06 -1.18
CA SER A 13 -20.09 -5.20 -1.96
C SER A 13 -18.56 -5.09 -2.14
N GLU A 14 -17.87 -6.24 -2.23
CA GLU A 14 -16.40 -6.29 -2.25
C GLU A 14 -15.74 -5.32 -3.25
N ARG A 15 -16.35 -5.17 -4.45
CA ARG A 15 -15.83 -4.26 -5.49
C ARG A 15 -15.87 -2.79 -5.06
N SER A 16 -16.94 -2.35 -4.39
CA SER A 16 -17.06 -0.98 -3.89
C SER A 16 -16.12 -0.71 -2.71
N PHE A 17 -15.94 -1.71 -1.84
CA PHE A 17 -15.03 -1.63 -0.70
C PHE A 17 -13.57 -1.49 -1.13
N GLN A 18 -13.12 -2.28 -2.11
CA GLN A 18 -11.75 -2.21 -2.60
C GLN A 18 -11.41 -0.85 -3.23
N GLN A 19 -12.35 -0.24 -3.94
CA GLN A 19 -12.18 1.09 -4.50
C GLN A 19 -12.07 2.17 -3.41
N GLU A 20 -12.86 2.07 -2.34
CA GLU A 20 -12.75 2.98 -1.19
C GLU A 20 -11.39 2.86 -0.49
N CYS A 21 -10.90 1.64 -0.30
CA CYS A 21 -9.56 1.40 0.26
C CYS A 21 -8.46 2.01 -0.62
N GLN A 22 -8.52 1.80 -1.93
CA GLN A 22 -7.55 2.35 -2.87
C GLN A 22 -7.54 3.89 -2.83
N PHE A 23 -8.73 4.51 -2.86
CA PHE A 23 -8.87 5.96 -2.80
C PHE A 23 -8.28 6.55 -1.51
N ALA A 24 -8.50 5.89 -0.36
CA ALA A 24 -7.95 6.35 0.92
C ALA A 24 -6.42 6.27 0.98
N ILE A 25 -5.82 5.28 0.31
CA ILE A 25 -4.38 4.98 0.37
C ILE A 25 -3.59 5.71 -0.73
N GLU A 26 -4.17 5.93 -1.91
CA GLU A 26 -3.51 6.48 -3.10
C GLU A 26 -2.71 7.76 -2.82
N PRO A 27 -3.22 8.79 -2.12
CA PRO A 27 -2.45 10.01 -1.86
C PRO A 27 -1.16 9.76 -1.04
N SER A 28 -1.23 8.81 -0.11
CA SER A 28 -0.08 8.43 0.72
C SER A 28 0.95 7.65 -0.09
N MET A 29 0.50 6.78 -1.01
CA MET A 29 1.40 6.08 -1.93
C MET A 29 2.09 7.03 -2.90
N LEU A 30 1.36 7.99 -3.47
CA LEU A 30 1.94 9.02 -4.35
C LEU A 30 2.98 9.86 -3.61
N GLY A 31 2.67 10.31 -2.39
CA GLY A 31 3.63 11.06 -1.58
C GLY A 31 4.89 10.26 -1.21
N LEU A 32 4.78 8.94 -1.02
CA LEU A 32 5.94 8.07 -0.80
C LEU A 32 6.74 7.87 -2.09
N LEU A 33 6.06 7.73 -3.22
CA LEU A 33 6.66 7.62 -4.55
C LEU A 33 7.53 8.85 -4.85
N GLU A 34 6.97 10.05 -4.69
CA GLU A 34 7.67 11.32 -4.93
C GLU A 34 8.93 11.47 -4.06
N LYS A 35 8.83 11.10 -2.77
CA LYS A 35 9.98 11.16 -1.84
C LYS A 35 11.10 10.22 -2.27
N ALA A 36 10.78 8.99 -2.66
CA ALA A 36 11.77 8.03 -3.10
C ALA A 36 12.39 8.42 -4.44
N GLN A 37 11.60 8.96 -5.37
CA GLN A 37 12.12 9.52 -6.63
C GLN A 37 13.06 10.71 -6.38
N THR A 38 12.74 11.58 -5.42
CA THR A 38 13.61 12.69 -5.01
C THR A 38 14.94 12.18 -4.42
N ALA A 39 14.93 11.00 -3.79
CA ALA A 39 16.13 10.31 -3.31
C ALA A 39 16.89 9.53 -4.41
N GLY A 40 16.47 9.63 -5.68
CA GLY A 40 17.15 9.03 -6.82
C GLY A 40 16.61 7.65 -7.26
N TRP A 41 15.50 7.19 -6.70
CA TRP A 41 14.93 5.88 -7.07
C TRP A 41 14.13 5.98 -8.37
N SER A 42 14.15 4.93 -9.18
CA SER A 42 13.25 4.82 -10.33
C SER A 42 11.82 4.50 -9.88
N ARG A 43 10.82 4.91 -10.66
CA ARG A 43 9.41 4.60 -10.38
C ARG A 43 9.16 3.10 -10.24
N GLN A 44 9.87 2.28 -11.03
CA GLN A 44 9.79 0.82 -10.98
C GLN A 44 10.36 0.26 -9.66
N GLN A 45 11.53 0.75 -9.22
CA GLN A 45 12.13 0.30 -7.95
C GLN A 45 11.20 0.54 -6.77
N VAL A 46 10.57 1.72 -6.71
CA VAL A 46 9.65 2.08 -5.63
C VAL A 46 8.38 1.21 -5.68
N ALA A 47 7.79 1.02 -6.86
CA ALA A 47 6.60 0.19 -7.02
C ALA A 47 6.86 -1.28 -6.63
N CYS A 48 7.98 -1.85 -7.07
CA CYS A 48 8.37 -3.21 -6.68
C CYS A 48 8.57 -3.34 -5.17
N ALA A 49 9.27 -2.39 -4.53
CA ALA A 49 9.47 -2.39 -3.09
C ALA A 49 8.13 -2.31 -2.32
N MET A 50 7.20 -1.44 -2.75
CA MET A 50 5.87 -1.33 -2.14
C MET A 50 5.08 -2.64 -2.25
N ILE A 51 5.11 -3.32 -3.40
CA ILE A 51 4.43 -4.62 -3.60
C ILE A 51 5.00 -5.69 -2.67
N VAL A 52 6.33 -5.79 -2.59
CA VAL A 52 7.00 -6.76 -1.71
C VAL A 52 6.60 -6.50 -0.26
N LEU A 53 6.70 -5.27 0.22
CA LEU A 53 6.30 -4.92 1.60
C LEU A 53 4.82 -5.24 1.87
N ALA A 54 3.93 -4.93 0.92
CA ALA A 54 2.52 -5.24 1.05
C ALA A 54 2.28 -6.76 1.17
N ALA A 55 2.99 -7.58 0.39
CA ALA A 55 2.94 -9.03 0.50
C ALA A 55 3.47 -9.51 1.87
N CYS A 56 4.61 -8.97 2.32
CA CYS A 56 5.19 -9.30 3.63
C CYS A 56 4.20 -9.03 4.79
N PHE A 57 3.40 -7.97 4.71
CA PHE A 57 2.39 -7.64 5.73
C PHE A 57 1.21 -8.62 5.76
N LEU A 58 0.89 -9.25 4.62
CA LEU A 58 -0.12 -10.31 4.56
C LEU A 58 0.42 -11.61 5.19
N ASP A 59 1.69 -11.94 4.92
CA ASP A 59 2.32 -13.15 5.44
C ASP A 59 2.56 -13.08 6.95
N SER A 60 2.92 -11.91 7.48
CA SER A 60 3.13 -11.68 8.93
C SER A 60 1.87 -11.94 9.79
N GLN A 61 0.70 -12.06 9.16
CA GLN A 61 -0.59 -12.36 9.80
C GLN A 61 -1.00 -13.83 9.63
N SER A 62 -0.19 -14.66 8.96
CA SER A 62 -0.44 -16.09 8.76
C SER A 62 0.80 -16.91 9.10
N SER A 63 0.66 -17.92 9.95
CA SER A 63 1.70 -18.93 10.14
C SER A 63 1.83 -19.77 8.86
N SER A 64 2.60 -19.30 7.87
CA SER A 64 2.74 -19.93 6.54
C SER A 64 4.22 -20.17 6.18
N PRO A 65 4.57 -21.32 5.57
CA PRO A 65 5.97 -21.72 5.34
C PRO A 65 6.66 -21.03 4.15
N PHE A 66 6.02 -20.06 3.49
CA PHE A 66 6.65 -19.23 2.46
C PHE A 66 7.19 -17.91 3.04
N ALA A 67 7.78 -17.98 4.23
CA ALA A 67 8.44 -16.88 4.94
C ALA A 67 9.74 -16.43 4.25
N ALA A 68 9.62 -15.85 3.06
CA ALA A 68 10.71 -15.13 2.39
C ALA A 68 10.53 -13.60 2.45
N CYS A 69 9.64 -13.18 3.35
CA CYS A 69 9.55 -11.90 4.02
C CYS A 69 9.52 -12.23 5.54
#